data_AF-A0A3D4PJH5-F1
#
_entry.id   AF-A0A3D4PJH5-F1
#
_cell.length_a   1.000
_cell.length_b   1.000
_cell.length_c   1.000
_cell.angle_alpha   90.00
_cell.angle_beta   90.00
_cell.angle_gamma   90.00
#
_symmetry.space_group_name_H-M   'P 1'
#
loop_
_entity.id
_entity.type
_entity.pdbx_description
1 polymer ?
#
loop_
_entity_poly.entity_id
_entity_poly.type
_entity_poly.pdbx_seq_one_letter_code
_entity_poly.pdbx_strand_id
1 'polypeptide(L)'
;TSDYLPTILDALQLEYPDDRPLDGISLLPAIQRKQSKRELPIGFQSASQIAWMSGNHKIYSSDRGKTWALFDLVADPAEKNDLAEQNQKLLKTLVANVQQWQESCRQSDEEADYR
;
A
#
# COMPACT_ATOMS: atom_id res chain seq x y z
N THR A 1 -0.58 -9.92 0.92
CA THR A 1 -0.05 -11.07 1.69
C THR A 1 1.04 -10.67 2.68
N SER A 2 1.61 -9.46 2.58
CA SER A 2 2.74 -8.99 3.39
C SER A 2 2.50 -8.91 4.90
N ASP A 3 1.25 -8.96 5.37
CA ASP A 3 0.91 -8.80 6.79
C ASP A 3 1.06 -10.09 7.63
N TYR A 4 1.23 -11.27 7.02
CA TYR A 4 1.35 -12.52 7.77
C TYR A 4 2.58 -12.56 8.67
N LEU A 5 3.75 -12.20 8.13
CA LEU A 5 5.02 -12.20 8.85
C LEU A 5 4.98 -11.29 10.10
N PRO A 6 4.66 -9.98 10.00
CA PRO A 6 4.60 -9.12 11.18
C PRO A 6 3.52 -9.57 12.17
N THR A 7 2.41 -10.16 11.71
CA THR A 7 1.38 -10.70 12.60
C THR A 7 1.88 -11.91 13.40
N ILE A 8 2.63 -12.82 12.77
CA ILE A 8 3.19 -14.01 13.44
C ILE A 8 4.26 -13.59 14.46
N LEU A 9 5.12 -12.65 14.11
CA LEU A 9 6.15 -12.11 15.02
C LEU A 9 5.50 -11.48 16.26
N ASP A 10 4.50 -10.62 16.06
CA ASP A 10 3.74 -9.97 17.15
C ASP A 10 3.01 -11.01 18.02
N ALA A 11 2.37 -12.02 17.41
CA ALA A 11 1.68 -13.09 18.13
C ALA A 11 2.61 -13.96 18.99
N LEU A 12 3.83 -14.19 18.51
CA LEU A 12 4.84 -15.00 19.21
C LEU A 12 5.75 -14.16 20.11
N GLN A 13 5.59 -12.83 20.12
CA GLN A 13 6.47 -11.89 20.82
C GLN A 13 7.95 -12.06 20.43
N LEU A 14 8.18 -12.27 19.14
CA LEU A 14 9.51 -12.43 18.57
C LEU A 14 9.97 -11.12 17.92
N GLU A 15 11.25 -10.80 18.09
CA GLU A 15 11.89 -9.72 17.34
C GLU A 15 12.11 -10.18 15.89
N TYR A 16 11.95 -9.26 14.94
CA TYR A 16 12.32 -9.52 13.57
C TYR A 16 13.86 -9.60 13.51
N PRO A 17 14.46 -10.71 13.07
CA PRO A 17 15.90 -10.96 13.22
C PRO A 17 16.77 -10.18 12.23
N ASP A 18 16.20 -9.21 11.53
CA ASP A 18 16.77 -8.58 10.34
C ASP A 18 16.33 -7.10 10.31
N ASP A 19 17.13 -6.24 9.69
CA ASP A 19 16.86 -4.82 9.56
C ASP A 19 16.12 -4.48 8.25
N ARG A 20 15.77 -5.50 7.46
CA ARG A 20 14.98 -5.33 6.24
C ARG A 20 13.63 -4.65 6.50
N PRO A 21 13.21 -3.71 5.66
CA PRO A 21 11.89 -3.11 5.79
C PRO A 21 10.80 -4.17 5.57
N LEU A 22 9.77 -4.12 6.41
CA LEU A 22 8.57 -4.94 6.24
C LEU A 22 7.49 -4.12 5.53
N ASP A 23 6.94 -4.66 4.44
CA ASP A 23 5.82 -4.03 3.72
C ASP A 23 4.48 -4.12 4.47
N GLY A 24 4.38 -5.09 5.39
CA GLY A 24 3.15 -5.39 6.12
C GLY A 24 3.09 -4.79 7.52
N ILE A 25 1.90 -4.84 8.12
CA ILE A 25 1.67 -4.53 9.54
C ILE A 25 1.04 -5.72 10.25
N SER A 26 1.18 -5.78 11.57
CA SER A 26 0.46 -6.78 12.36
C SER A 26 -1.05 -6.56 12.27
N LEU A 27 -1.79 -7.64 12.03
CA LEU A 27 -3.25 -7.67 12.04
C LEU A 27 -3.84 -7.96 13.42
N LEU A 28 -3.01 -8.24 14.44
CA LEU A 28 -3.51 -8.53 15.79
C LEU A 28 -4.38 -7.41 16.38
N PRO A 29 -4.06 -6.11 16.24
CA PRO A 29 -4.95 -5.05 16.71
C PRO A 29 -6.34 -5.11 16.06
N ALA A 30 -6.41 -5.46 14.77
CA ALA A 30 -7.68 -5.61 14.07
C ALA A 30 -8.46 -6.85 14.54
N ILE A 31 -7.79 -7.99 14.70
CA ILE A 31 -8.37 -9.24 15.21
C ILE A 31 -8.92 -9.03 16.64
N GLN A 32 -8.19 -8.28 17.46
CA GLN A 32 -8.59 -7.91 18.83
C GLN A 32 -9.63 -6.78 18.89
N ARG A 33 -10.11 -6.28 17.74
CA ARG A 33 -11.08 -5.16 17.62
C ARG A 33 -10.60 -3.85 18.26
N LYS A 34 -9.28 -3.66 18.37
CA LYS A 34 -8.65 -2.42 18.86
C LYS A 34 -8.40 -1.42 17.74
N GLN A 35 -8.41 -1.87 16.49
CA GLN A 35 -8.21 -1.03 15.31
C GLN A 35 -9.14 -1.47 14.19
N SER A 36 -9.82 -0.52 13.54
CA SER A 36 -10.76 -0.80 12.44
C SER A 36 -10.28 -0.29 11.08
N LYS A 37 -9.14 0.42 11.05
CA LYS A 37 -8.58 1.04 9.85
C LYS A 37 -7.09 0.76 9.78
N ARG A 38 -6.60 0.46 8.58
CA ARG A 38 -5.17 0.40 8.29
C ARG A 38 -4.63 1.83 8.24
N GLU A 39 -3.61 2.13 9.04
CA GLU A 39 -2.98 3.45 9.06
C GLU A 39 -1.98 3.63 7.92
N LEU A 40 -1.21 2.57 7.62
CA LEU A 40 -0.26 2.58 6.54
C LEU A 40 -0.92 2.21 5.20
N PRO A 41 -0.54 2.87 4.10
CA PRO A 41 -1.00 2.47 2.78
C PRO A 41 -0.43 1.10 2.38
N ILE A 42 -0.98 0.52 1.33
CA ILE A 42 -0.44 -0.70 0.72
C ILE A 42 -0.42 -0.58 -0.80
N GLY A 43 0.72 -0.92 -1.38
CA GLY A 43 0.97 -0.90 -2.81
C GLY A 43 1.04 -2.30 -3.41
N PHE A 44 0.60 -2.41 -4.66
CA PHE A 44 0.78 -3.59 -5.49
C PHE A 44 1.25 -3.15 -6.86
N GLN A 45 2.29 -3.80 -7.38
CA GLN A 45 2.78 -3.57 -8.73
C GLN A 45 3.03 -4.90 -9.43
N SER A 46 2.51 -5.04 -10.64
CA SER A 46 2.71 -6.23 -11.46
C SER A 46 2.65 -5.86 -12.93
N ALA A 47 3.70 -6.18 -13.68
CA ALA A 47 3.88 -5.79 -15.08
C ALA A 47 3.66 -4.27 -15.30
N SER A 48 2.59 -3.88 -15.99
CA SER A 48 2.24 -2.47 -16.21
C SER A 48 1.24 -1.90 -15.19
N GLN A 49 0.73 -2.75 -14.30
CA GLN A 49 -0.33 -2.39 -13.37
C GLN A 49 0.27 -1.92 -12.05
N ILE A 50 -0.27 -0.81 -11.54
CA ILE A 50 0.06 -0.26 -10.24
C ILE A 50 -1.26 0.00 -9.52
N ALA A 51 -1.40 -0.51 -8.31
CA ALA A 51 -2.51 -0.23 -7.42
C ALA A 51 -1.97 0.26 -6.08
N TRP A 52 -2.61 1.30 -5.54
CA TRP A 52 -2.23 1.87 -4.26
C TRP A 52 -3.47 2.19 -3.46
N MET A 53 -3.51 1.68 -2.24
CA MET A 53 -4.63 1.82 -1.33
C MET A 53 -4.18 2.61 -0.11
N SER A 54 -4.89 3.70 0.19
CA SER A 54 -4.65 4.52 1.38
C SER A 54 -5.98 4.92 2.02
N GLY A 55 -6.23 4.37 3.20
CA GLY A 55 -7.53 4.48 3.86
C GLY A 55 -8.65 3.90 2.97
N ASN A 56 -9.62 4.74 2.62
CA ASN A 56 -10.76 4.35 1.77
C ASN A 56 -10.48 4.51 0.28
N HIS A 57 -9.39 5.18 -0.10
CA HIS A 57 -9.14 5.52 -1.50
C HIS A 57 -8.19 4.53 -2.15
N LYS A 58 -8.45 4.24 -3.41
CA LYS A 58 -7.57 3.46 -4.27
C LYS A 58 -7.22 4.29 -5.51
N ILE A 59 -5.94 4.33 -5.87
CA ILE A 59 -5.53 4.72 -7.21
C ILE A 59 -5.06 3.50 -7.98
N TYR A 60 -5.36 3.51 -9.27
CA TYR A 60 -5.00 2.43 -10.18
C TYR A 60 -4.46 2.98 -11.50
N SER A 61 -3.44 2.32 -12.02
CA SER A 61 -2.89 2.57 -13.34
C SER A 61 -2.63 1.23 -14.02
N SER A 62 -2.97 1.12 -15.31
CA SER A 62 -2.69 -0.07 -16.13
C SER A 62 -1.52 0.13 -17.11
N ASP A 63 -0.93 1.33 -17.15
CA ASP A 63 0.01 1.77 -18.18
C ASP A 63 1.34 2.31 -17.63
N ARG A 64 1.78 1.76 -16.48
CA ARG A 64 2.99 2.17 -15.75
C ARG A 64 2.93 3.62 -15.23
N GLY A 65 1.75 4.05 -14.78
CA GLY A 65 1.57 5.34 -14.11
C GLY A 65 1.45 6.53 -15.06
N LYS A 66 1.15 6.31 -16.36
CA LYS A 66 0.90 7.41 -17.30
C LYS A 66 -0.52 7.95 -17.13
N THR A 67 -1.48 7.06 -16.92
CA THR A 67 -2.86 7.40 -16.58
C THR A 67 -3.22 6.82 -15.22
N TRP A 68 -4.04 7.55 -14.48
CA TRP A 68 -4.47 7.19 -13.14
C TRP A 68 -5.98 7.34 -13.00
N ALA A 69 -6.61 6.30 -12.48
CA ALA A 69 -7.98 6.36 -11.97
C ALA A 69 -7.94 6.44 -10.43
N LEU A 70 -8.93 7.12 -9.84
CA LEU A 70 -9.09 7.27 -8.40
C LEU A 70 -10.49 6.82 -7.98
N PHE A 71 -10.57 5.93 -7.00
CA PHE A 71 -11.82 5.36 -6.50
C PHE A 71 -11.91 5.52 -4.98
N ASP A 72 -13.14 5.71 -4.48
CA ASP A 72 -13.47 5.55 -3.06
C ASP A 72 -14.09 4.16 -2.87
N LEU A 73 -13.36 3.26 -2.21
CA LEU A 73 -13.76 1.87 -2.03
C LEU A 73 -14.96 1.69 -1.08
N VAL A 74 -15.29 2.69 -0.26
CA VAL A 74 -16.45 2.64 0.63
C VAL A 74 -17.70 3.10 -0.09
N ALA A 75 -17.60 4.19 -0.85
CA ALA A 75 -18.72 4.72 -1.63
C ALA A 75 -18.97 3.91 -2.92
N ASP A 76 -17.92 3.33 -3.50
CA ASP A 76 -17.94 2.58 -4.75
C ASP A 76 -17.06 1.31 -4.69
N PRO A 77 -17.54 0.25 -4.00
CA PRO A 77 -16.83 -1.03 -3.93
C PRO A 77 -16.65 -1.72 -5.29
N ALA A 78 -17.39 -1.31 -6.32
CA ALA A 78 -17.33 -1.87 -7.66
C ALA A 78 -16.41 -1.10 -8.61
N GLU A 79 -15.77 -0.01 -8.15
CA GLU A 79 -14.80 0.80 -8.91
C GLU A 79 -15.34 1.29 -10.27
N LYS A 80 -16.60 1.75 -10.28
CA LYS A 80 -17.29 2.25 -11.48
C LYS A 80 -17.12 3.74 -11.72
N ASN A 81 -16.94 4.52 -10.66
CA ASN A 81 -16.91 5.97 -10.67
C ASN A 81 -15.48 6.47 -10.49
N ASP A 82 -14.85 6.89 -11.59
CA ASP A 82 -13.52 7.51 -11.54
C ASP A 82 -13.63 8.95 -11.02
N LEU A 83 -12.95 9.23 -9.91
CA LEU A 83 -12.87 10.52 -9.25
C LEU A 83 -11.58 11.28 -9.57
N ALA A 84 -10.73 10.77 -10.47
CA ALA A 84 -9.41 11.35 -10.76
C ALA A 84 -9.49 12.82 -11.20
N GLU A 85 -10.42 13.14 -12.11
CA GLU A 85 -10.62 14.52 -12.59
C GLU A 85 -11.20 15.45 -11.51
N GLN A 86 -12.06 14.91 -10.64
CA GLN A 86 -12.74 15.66 -9.59
C GLN A 86 -11.82 15.95 -8.40
N ASN A 87 -10.89 15.05 -8.10
CA ASN A 87 -10.03 15.08 -6.92
C ASN A 87 -8.54 15.10 -7.26
N GLN A 88 -8.13 15.96 -8.20
CA GLN A 88 -6.74 16.07 -8.67
C GLN A 88 -5.73 16.34 -7.54
N LYS A 89 -6.12 17.06 -6.49
CA LYS A 89 -5.25 17.32 -5.33
C LYS A 89 -4.91 16.03 -4.59
N LEU A 90 -5.94 15.22 -4.29
CA LEU A 90 -5.76 13.93 -3.63
C LEU A 90 -4.98 12.97 -4.52
N LEU A 91 -5.31 12.93 -5.82
CA LEU A 91 -4.61 12.11 -6.79
C LEU A 91 -3.10 12.42 -6.80
N LYS A 92 -2.71 13.69 -6.86
CA LYS A 92 -1.29 14.09 -6.83
C LYS A 92 -0.58 13.62 -5.56
N THR A 93 -1.23 13.73 -4.39
CA THR A 93 -0.66 13.24 -3.14
C THR A 93 -0.47 11.72 -3.16
N LEU A 94 -1.47 10.97 -3.62
CA LEU A 94 -1.38 9.52 -3.68
C LEU A 94 -0.34 9.03 -4.70
N VAL A 95 -0.25 9.68 -5.86
CA VAL A 95 0.79 9.37 -6.87
C VAL A 95 2.20 9.65 -6.32
N ALA A 96 2.38 10.73 -5.57
CA ALA A 96 3.67 11.00 -4.92
C ALA A 96 4.03 9.90 -3.90
N ASN A 97 3.07 9.43 -3.12
CA ASN A 97 3.29 8.33 -2.18
C ASN A 97 3.65 7.02 -2.91
N VAL A 98 3.02 6.75 -4.06
CA VAL A 98 3.39 5.60 -4.91
C VAL A 98 4.81 5.71 -5.41
N GLN A 99 5.23 6.89 -5.89
CA GLN A 99 6.60 7.09 -6.36
C GLN A 99 7.62 6.86 -5.24
N GLN A 100 7.33 7.32 -4.02
CA GLN A 100 8.17 7.06 -2.86
C GLN A 100 8.26 5.57 -2.52
N TRP A 101 7.14 4.85 -2.58
CA TRP A 101 7.11 3.40 -2.37
C TRP A 101 7.83 2.61 -3.47
N GLN A 102 7.68 3.01 -4.74
CA GLN A 102 8.41 2.38 -5.85
C GLN A 102 9.92 2.55 -5.69
N GLU A 103 10.36 3.72 -5.21
CA GLU A 103 11.77 3.97 -4.92
C GLU A 103 12.27 3.09 -3.76
N SER A 104 11.49 2.87 -2.70
CA SER A 104 11.87 1.92 -1.65
C SER A 104 11.96 0.49 -2.18
N CYS A 105 11.01 0.06 -3.03
CA CYS A 105 11.08 -1.25 -3.66
C CYS A 105 12.30 -1.40 -4.57
N ARG A 106 12.65 -0.35 -5.33
CA ARG A 106 13.84 -0.35 -6.19
C ARG A 106 15.12 -0.50 -5.37
N GLN A 107 15.22 0.14 -4.21
CA GLN A 107 16.36 -0.02 -3.31
C GLN A 107 16.49 -1.45 -2.79
N SER A 108 15.36 -2.11 -2.50
CA SER A 108 15.32 -3.54 -2.14
C SER A 108 15.60 -4.49 -3.31
N ASP A 109 15.28 -4.12 -4.54
CA ASP A 109 15.61 -4.91 -5.74
C ASP A 109 17.09 -4.79 -6.13
N GLU A 110 17.73 -3.63 -5.87
CA GLU A 110 19.12 -3.32 -6.25
C GLU A 110 20.16 -3.71 -5.21
N GLU A 111 19.77 -4.50 -4.22
CA GLU A 111 20.60 -4.87 -3.07
C GLU A 111 21.10 -3.71 -2.19
N ALA A 112 20.52 -2.51 -2.31
CA ALA A 112 21.00 -1.31 -1.63
C ALA A 112 20.62 -1.25 -0.14
N ASP A 113 19.68 -2.07 0.31
CA ASP A 113 19.29 -2.28 1.72
C ASP A 113 19.91 -3.54 2.36
N TYR A 114 20.83 -4.24 1.68
CA TYR A 114 21.46 -5.50 2.14
C TYR A 114 22.80 -5.25 2.86
N ARG A 115 22.89 -4.20 3.69
CA ARG A 115 24.12 -3.87 4.43
C ARG A 115 24.01 -4.05 5.92
#